data_AF-A0AAD1UM24-F1
#
_entry.id   AF-A0AAD1UM24-F1
#
_cell.length_a   1.000
_cell.length_b   1.000
_cell.length_c   1.000
_cell.angle_alpha   90.00
_cell.angle_beta   90.00
_cell.angle_gamma   90.00
#
_symmetry.space_group_name_H-M   'P 1'
#
loop_
_entity.id
_entity.type
_entity.pdbx_description
1 polymer ?
#
loop_
_entity_poly.entity_id
_entity_poly.type
_entity_poly.pdbx_seq_one_letter_code
_entity_poly.pdbx_strand_id
1 'polypeptide(L)'
;MTEKGYRIRAGIIKEQWEKSEFPILCEVCLGENPYVRMTKKEFDKECKICIKPFTVFRWRPGHKARFKKTEICQTCARSKNVCQTCIFDLEYGLPVAVRDKFLKDCEAAGIPQSEIRGSSDPEIKEKLALLSKKYPSYKRNQPHICSFFVKGNCERGANCPYRHEMPEEEEQKLDENGKKIKNLSVEQSIRDRFNGVNDSLANKILTKMKKHEKPTPPEDKNITTLMIRGVEEGLNEADITEFFKRYGKIQAIRIRLSKNLAFVCFESRSGAELAMDHLWSKLYIKERLLKLFWAHYQLDPSKIRKRTRDLVDPKTGEPTKKIKIEADKGGYFPSMDPSNYGGSMKKREAKLERKEKDV
;
A
#
# COMPACT_ATOMS: atom_id res chain seq x y z
N MET A 1 47.87 9.78 -36.85
CA MET A 1 46.57 9.94 -37.56
C MET A 1 45.54 9.11 -36.80
N THR A 2 44.45 9.58 -36.21
CA THR A 2 43.79 10.88 -36.08
C THR A 2 42.74 10.68 -34.98
N GLU A 3 42.92 11.31 -33.83
CA GLU A 3 41.88 11.45 -32.80
C GLU A 3 40.78 12.36 -33.37
N LYS A 4 39.58 11.82 -33.60
CA LYS A 4 38.42 12.63 -34.00
C LYS A 4 37.72 13.15 -32.75
N GLY A 5 38.29 14.21 -32.17
CA GLY A 5 37.56 15.08 -31.25
C GLY A 5 36.40 15.75 -32.00
N TYR A 6 35.17 15.49 -31.56
CA TYR A 6 33.99 16.20 -32.04
C TYR A 6 34.05 17.66 -31.57
N ARG A 7 34.68 18.52 -32.38
CA ARG A 7 34.54 19.98 -32.26
C ARG A 7 33.13 20.36 -32.70
N ILE A 8 32.24 20.55 -31.74
CA ILE A 8 30.94 21.19 -31.96
C ILE A 8 31.24 22.64 -32.35
N ARG A 9 31.10 22.93 -33.65
CA ARG A 9 31.05 24.30 -34.15
C ARG A 9 29.89 24.99 -33.42
N ALA A 10 30.17 26.11 -32.77
CA ALA A 10 29.18 27.03 -32.23
C ALA A 10 28.36 27.63 -33.39
N GLY A 11 27.40 26.85 -33.89
CA GLY A 11 26.39 27.30 -34.83
C GLY A 11 25.28 28.00 -34.06
N ILE A 12 25.26 29.33 -34.17
CA ILE A 12 24.08 30.21 -34.16
C ILE A 12 22.86 29.58 -33.47
N ILE A 13 22.65 29.96 -32.21
CA ILE A 13 21.49 29.60 -31.38
C ILE A 13 20.23 30.17 -32.05
N LYS A 14 19.65 29.42 -32.99
CA LYS A 14 18.24 29.58 -33.34
C LYS A 14 17.45 28.73 -32.36
N GLU A 15 17.50 29.11 -31.08
CA GLU A 15 16.62 28.50 -30.07
C GLU A 15 15.19 28.90 -30.42
N GLN A 16 14.52 28.07 -31.21
CA GLN A 16 13.08 28.11 -31.34
C GLN A 16 12.52 27.79 -29.96
N TRP A 17 12.09 28.83 -29.25
CA TRP A 17 11.34 28.64 -28.02
C TRP A 17 10.03 27.90 -28.33
N GLU A 18 9.68 26.96 -27.45
CA GLU A 18 8.59 26.03 -27.67
C GLU A 18 7.24 26.77 -27.62
N LYS A 19 6.58 26.89 -28.78
CA LYS A 19 5.21 27.40 -28.91
C LYS A 19 4.25 26.22 -29.00
N SER A 20 3.51 25.98 -27.94
CA SER A 20 2.47 24.95 -27.90
C SER A 20 1.09 25.60 -27.85
N GLU A 21 0.13 25.00 -28.55
CA GLU A 21 -1.26 25.46 -28.57
C GLU A 21 -2.09 24.85 -27.45
N PHE A 22 -1.86 23.56 -27.14
CA PHE A 22 -2.60 22.83 -26.11
C PHE A 22 -1.67 22.05 -25.16
N PRO A 23 -1.97 22.02 -23.84
CA PRO A 23 -1.15 21.31 -22.85
C PRO A 23 -1.41 19.80 -22.84
N ILE A 24 -0.41 19.02 -22.41
CA ILE A 24 -0.54 17.57 -22.20
C ILE A 24 -0.88 17.30 -20.73
N LEU A 25 -2.14 16.91 -20.47
CA LEU A 25 -2.71 16.78 -19.14
C LEU A 25 -3.42 15.45 -18.92
N CYS A 26 -3.47 15.00 -17.67
CA CYS A 26 -4.31 13.87 -17.26
C CYS A 26 -5.69 14.35 -16.80
N GLU A 27 -6.67 13.45 -16.85
CA GLU A 27 -8.07 13.70 -16.45
C GLU A 27 -8.17 14.25 -15.02
N VAL A 28 -7.40 13.68 -14.09
CA VAL A 28 -7.37 14.12 -12.68
C VAL A 28 -6.95 15.59 -12.57
N CYS A 29 -6.00 16.04 -13.38
CA CYS A 29 -5.52 17.42 -13.33
C CYS A 29 -6.42 18.40 -14.07
N LEU A 30 -7.14 17.93 -15.10
CA LEU A 30 -8.12 18.73 -15.81
C LEU A 30 -9.36 18.98 -14.96
N GLY A 31 -9.82 17.96 -14.21
CA GLY A 31 -10.95 18.05 -13.28
C GLY A 31 -12.15 17.21 -13.71
N GLU A 32 -13.26 17.35 -12.99
CA GLU A 32 -14.52 16.64 -13.28
C GLU A 32 -15.37 17.36 -14.34
N ASN A 33 -15.15 18.66 -14.54
CA ASN A 33 -15.96 19.45 -15.46
C ASN A 33 -15.48 19.28 -16.91
N PRO A 34 -16.34 18.83 -17.85
CA PRO A 34 -16.00 18.75 -19.27
C PRO A 34 -15.66 20.11 -19.90
N TYR A 35 -16.22 21.20 -19.37
CA TYR A 35 -16.02 22.55 -19.89
C TYR A 35 -15.00 23.30 -19.04
N VAL A 36 -13.76 23.38 -19.52
CA VAL A 36 -12.65 24.04 -18.83
C VAL A 36 -12.27 25.34 -19.52
N ARG A 37 -12.22 26.42 -18.75
CA ARG A 37 -11.65 27.71 -19.17
C ARG A 37 -10.18 27.75 -18.77
N MET A 38 -9.29 27.98 -19.74
CA MET A 38 -7.85 28.10 -19.54
C MET A 38 -7.31 29.40 -20.11
N THR A 39 -6.30 29.96 -19.46
CA THR A 39 -5.53 31.10 -19.96
C THR A 39 -4.19 30.62 -20.47
N LYS A 40 -3.83 31.00 -21.70
CA LYS A 40 -2.52 30.76 -22.31
C LYS A 40 -1.62 31.98 -22.11
N LYS A 41 -0.40 31.76 -21.64
CA LYS A 41 0.66 32.79 -21.62
C LYS A 41 1.91 32.24 -22.28
N GLU A 42 2.42 32.95 -23.27
CA GLU A 42 3.62 32.55 -23.99
C GLU A 42 4.87 32.97 -23.21
N PHE A 43 5.81 32.05 -23.02
CA PHE A 43 7.12 32.27 -22.37
C PHE A 43 7.07 32.89 -20.96
N ASP A 44 6.01 32.62 -20.19
CA ASP A 44 5.82 33.17 -18.83
C ASP A 44 6.76 32.52 -17.79
N LYS A 45 7.14 31.24 -17.98
CA LYS A 45 7.97 30.49 -17.03
C LYS A 45 8.97 29.57 -17.72
N GLU A 46 10.07 29.33 -17.03
CA GLU A 46 11.03 28.27 -17.35
C GLU A 46 10.56 26.90 -16.86
N CYS A 47 10.89 25.86 -17.63
CA CYS A 47 10.63 24.48 -17.31
C CYS A 47 11.49 24.04 -16.12
N LYS A 48 10.88 23.39 -15.11
CA LYS A 48 11.61 22.94 -13.92
C LYS A 48 12.68 21.86 -14.17
N ILE A 49 12.70 21.26 -15.36
CA ILE A 49 13.65 20.21 -15.76
C ILE A 49 14.73 20.77 -16.69
N CYS A 50 14.33 21.32 -17.84
CA CYS A 50 15.26 21.78 -18.87
C CYS A 50 15.64 23.27 -18.77
N ILE A 51 15.03 24.03 -17.83
CA ILE A 51 15.28 25.46 -17.58
C ILE A 51 14.91 26.37 -18.78
N LYS A 52 14.39 25.79 -19.88
CA LYS A 52 13.95 26.54 -21.06
C LYS A 52 12.59 27.21 -20.82
N PRO A 53 12.37 28.45 -21.30
CA PRO A 53 11.08 29.10 -21.25
C PRO A 53 10.06 28.36 -22.14
N PHE A 54 8.82 28.24 -21.66
CA PHE A 54 7.74 27.54 -22.38
C PHE A 54 6.38 28.23 -22.19
N THR A 55 5.39 27.78 -22.95
CA THR A 55 4.01 28.25 -22.85
C THR A 55 3.32 27.72 -21.59
N VAL A 56 2.86 28.62 -20.73
CA VAL A 56 2.18 28.27 -19.47
C VAL A 56 0.68 28.34 -19.67
N PHE A 57 0.01 27.23 -19.36
CA PHE A 57 -1.44 27.15 -19.32
C PHE A 57 -1.88 27.19 -17.87
N ARG A 58 -2.91 27.97 -17.55
CA ARG A 58 -3.50 28.04 -16.21
C ARG A 58 -5.02 27.88 -16.28
N TRP A 59 -5.57 26.99 -15.45
CA TRP A 59 -7.01 26.70 -15.40
C TRP A 59 -7.47 26.37 -13.97
N ARG A 60 -8.78 26.30 -13.76
CA ARG A 60 -9.41 25.89 -12.51
C ARG A 60 -10.16 24.56 -12.74
N PRO A 61 -9.69 23.43 -12.17
CA PRO A 61 -10.30 22.12 -12.41
C PRO A 61 -11.73 21.95 -11.86
N GLY A 62 -12.11 22.74 -10.86
CA GLY A 62 -13.41 22.62 -10.21
C GLY A 62 -13.67 23.75 -9.23
N HIS A 63 -14.89 23.83 -8.69
CA HIS A 63 -15.30 24.93 -7.84
C HIS A 63 -14.49 25.01 -6.53
N LYS A 64 -14.20 23.89 -5.88
CA LYS A 64 -13.37 23.87 -4.65
C LYS A 64 -11.88 23.63 -4.91
N ALA A 65 -11.44 23.67 -6.18
CA ALA A 65 -10.06 23.39 -6.57
C ALA A 65 -9.20 24.65 -6.65
N ARG A 66 -7.89 24.50 -6.42
CA ARG A 66 -6.90 25.55 -6.71
C ARG A 66 -6.69 25.71 -8.21
N PHE A 67 -6.26 26.91 -8.61
CA PHE A 67 -5.74 27.12 -9.95
C PHE A 67 -4.51 26.25 -10.16
N LYS A 68 -4.54 25.43 -11.21
CA LYS A 68 -3.41 24.64 -11.69
C LYS A 68 -2.74 25.35 -12.84
N LYS A 69 -1.44 25.09 -12.98
CA LYS A 69 -0.61 25.59 -14.08
C LYS A 69 0.33 24.48 -14.53
N THR A 70 0.78 24.53 -15.79
CA THR A 70 1.85 23.67 -16.31
C THR A 70 3.19 24.03 -15.66
N GLU A 71 3.97 23.01 -15.26
CA GLU A 71 5.27 23.17 -14.59
C GLU A 71 6.45 22.72 -15.48
N ILE A 72 6.18 21.91 -16.50
CA ILE A 72 7.18 21.36 -17.43
C ILE A 72 6.78 21.66 -18.89
N CYS A 73 7.78 21.75 -19.78
CA CYS A 73 7.55 21.92 -21.21
C CYS A 73 6.96 20.66 -21.86
N GLN A 74 6.36 20.82 -23.05
CA GLN A 74 5.79 19.72 -23.83
C GLN A 74 6.86 18.73 -24.29
N THR A 75 8.08 19.19 -24.58
CA THR A 75 9.19 18.29 -24.95
C THR A 75 9.54 17.32 -23.82
N CYS A 76 9.70 17.81 -22.58
CA CYS A 76 9.96 16.96 -21.41
C CYS A 76 8.77 16.08 -21.05
N ALA A 77 7.54 16.56 -21.27
CA ALA A 77 6.34 15.77 -21.06
C ALA A 77 6.23 14.60 -22.06
N ARG A 78 6.51 14.84 -23.34
CA ARG A 78 6.48 13.83 -24.41
C ARG A 78 7.57 12.77 -24.23
N SER A 79 8.80 13.18 -23.87
CA SER A 79 9.92 12.25 -23.76
C SER A 79 9.70 11.16 -22.71
N LYS A 80 9.01 11.48 -21.61
CA LYS A 80 8.67 10.52 -20.56
C LYS A 80 7.19 10.16 -20.52
N ASN A 81 6.36 10.55 -21.49
CA ASN A 81 4.91 10.30 -21.47
C ASN A 81 4.20 10.72 -20.14
N VAL A 82 4.51 11.90 -19.63
CA VAL A 82 3.99 12.39 -18.34
C VAL A 82 3.10 13.62 -18.50
N CYS A 83 2.19 13.81 -17.54
CA CYS A 83 1.38 15.02 -17.43
C CYS A 83 2.21 16.24 -17.02
N GLN A 84 1.99 17.38 -17.69
CA GLN A 84 2.73 18.63 -17.48
C GLN A 84 2.58 19.28 -16.09
N THR A 85 1.61 18.85 -15.29
CA THR A 85 1.35 19.43 -13.95
C THR A 85 1.69 18.49 -12.82
N CYS A 86 1.36 17.21 -12.97
CA CYS A 86 1.49 16.25 -11.88
C CYS A 86 2.69 15.33 -12.04
N ILE A 87 3.30 15.24 -13.23
CA ILE A 87 4.46 14.38 -13.52
C ILE A 87 4.13 12.89 -13.26
N PHE A 88 2.85 12.53 -13.31
CA PHE A 88 2.42 11.14 -13.39
C PHE A 88 2.32 10.76 -14.86
N ASP A 89 2.50 9.48 -15.11
CA ASP A 89 2.29 8.86 -16.41
C ASP A 89 0.85 9.07 -16.91
N LEU A 90 0.70 9.23 -18.23
CA LEU A 90 -0.61 9.47 -18.85
C LEU A 90 -1.43 8.20 -19.08
N GLU A 91 -0.77 7.05 -19.25
CA GLU A 91 -1.42 5.77 -19.56
C GLU A 91 -1.87 5.07 -18.27
N TYR A 92 -0.98 4.96 -17.28
CA TYR A 92 -1.22 4.20 -16.06
C TYR A 92 -1.53 5.07 -14.83
N GLY A 93 -1.27 6.38 -14.90
CA GLY A 93 -1.46 7.29 -13.76
C GLY A 93 -0.51 7.03 -12.60
N LEU A 94 0.62 6.33 -12.85
CA LEU A 94 1.62 5.96 -11.85
C LEU A 94 2.81 6.95 -11.83
N PRO A 95 3.53 7.06 -10.69
CA PRO A 95 4.81 7.76 -10.66
C PRO A 95 5.82 7.13 -11.62
N VAL A 96 6.68 7.96 -12.22
CA VAL A 96 7.71 7.54 -13.20
C VAL A 96 8.57 6.40 -12.66
N ALA A 97 9.04 6.49 -11.41
CA ALA A 97 9.86 5.44 -10.79
C ALA A 97 9.17 4.07 -10.69
N VAL A 98 7.84 4.05 -10.48
CA VAL A 98 7.07 2.80 -10.39
C VAL A 98 6.87 2.21 -11.77
N ARG A 99 6.54 3.06 -12.75
CA ARG A 99 6.37 2.65 -14.14
C ARG A 99 7.67 2.09 -14.71
N ASP A 100 8.79 2.77 -14.51
CA ASP A 100 10.06 2.34 -15.09
C ASP A 100 10.53 1.02 -14.47
N LYS A 101 10.20 0.75 -13.19
CA LYS A 101 10.40 -0.57 -12.57
C LYS A 101 9.47 -1.62 -13.18
N PHE A 102 8.19 -1.28 -13.35
CA PHE A 102 7.22 -2.17 -13.97
C PHE A 102 7.60 -2.54 -15.42
N LEU A 103 8.06 -1.57 -16.22
CA LEU A 103 8.54 -1.82 -17.57
C LEU A 103 9.77 -2.72 -17.59
N LYS A 104 10.72 -2.52 -16.66
CA LYS A 104 11.88 -3.41 -16.51
C LYS A 104 11.47 -4.83 -16.12
N ASP A 105 10.48 -4.98 -15.24
CA ASP A 105 9.96 -6.31 -14.85
C ASP A 105 9.27 -7.01 -16.04
N CYS A 106 8.56 -6.25 -16.90
CA CYS A 106 7.97 -6.76 -18.13
C CYS A 106 9.02 -7.12 -19.19
N GLU A 107 10.05 -6.28 -19.36
CA GLU A 107 11.18 -6.57 -20.26
C GLU A 107 11.95 -7.82 -19.80
N ALA A 108 12.16 -7.97 -18.48
CA ALA A 108 12.76 -9.18 -17.89
C ALA A 108 11.91 -10.43 -18.11
N ALA A 109 10.58 -10.28 -18.20
CA ALA A 109 9.67 -11.35 -18.59
C ALA A 109 9.63 -11.60 -20.12
N GLY A 110 10.42 -10.87 -20.91
CA GLY A 110 10.53 -11.03 -22.37
C GLY A 110 9.39 -10.39 -23.17
N ILE A 111 8.59 -9.51 -22.55
CA ILE A 111 7.39 -8.94 -23.17
C ILE A 111 7.73 -7.59 -23.83
N PRO A 112 7.63 -7.43 -25.15
CA PRO A 112 8.00 -6.20 -25.86
C PRO A 112 7.04 -5.04 -25.55
N GLN A 113 7.56 -3.80 -25.54
CA GLN A 113 6.82 -2.61 -25.13
C GLN A 113 5.58 -2.31 -25.98
N SER A 114 5.54 -2.75 -27.25
CA SER A 114 4.37 -2.67 -28.12
C SER A 114 3.23 -3.57 -27.65
N GLU A 115 3.57 -4.75 -27.11
CA GLU A 115 2.59 -5.65 -26.52
C GLU A 115 2.06 -5.06 -25.22
N ILE A 116 2.88 -4.48 -24.33
CA ILE A 116 2.38 -3.88 -23.08
C ILE A 116 1.31 -2.79 -23.29
N ARG A 117 1.37 -2.05 -24.41
CA ARG A 117 0.39 -1.00 -24.76
C ARG A 117 -0.95 -1.56 -25.28
N GLY A 118 -0.97 -2.81 -25.76
CA GLY A 118 -2.14 -3.46 -26.36
C GLY A 118 -2.48 -4.83 -25.76
N SER A 119 -1.68 -5.37 -24.84
CA SER A 119 -1.77 -6.74 -24.40
C SER A 119 -2.81 -6.86 -23.31
N SER A 120 -3.76 -7.74 -23.62
CA SER A 120 -4.75 -8.30 -22.73
C SER A 120 -4.17 -9.40 -21.85
N ASP A 121 -2.88 -9.35 -21.52
CA ASP A 121 -2.28 -10.32 -20.61
C ASP A 121 -2.87 -10.11 -19.21
N PRO A 122 -3.63 -11.08 -18.69
CA PRO A 122 -4.38 -10.89 -17.46
C PRO A 122 -3.44 -10.61 -16.28
N GLU A 123 -2.21 -11.14 -16.28
CA GLU A 123 -1.23 -10.91 -15.22
C GLU A 123 -0.67 -9.48 -15.19
N ILE A 124 -0.32 -8.93 -16.36
CA ILE A 124 0.13 -7.54 -16.50
C ILE A 124 -1.00 -6.60 -16.12
N LYS A 125 -2.20 -6.86 -16.61
CA LYS A 125 -3.40 -6.07 -16.31
C LYS A 125 -3.79 -6.16 -14.84
N GLU A 126 -3.63 -7.31 -14.19
CA GLU A 126 -3.89 -7.51 -12.77
C GLU A 126 -2.86 -6.76 -11.90
N LYS A 127 -1.57 -6.86 -12.23
CA LYS A 127 -0.51 -6.07 -11.55
C LYS A 127 -0.75 -4.57 -11.73
N LEU A 128 -1.07 -4.12 -12.95
CA LEU A 128 -1.39 -2.72 -13.23
C LEU A 128 -2.68 -2.25 -12.55
N ALA A 129 -3.71 -3.08 -12.48
CA ALA A 129 -4.98 -2.74 -11.81
C ALA A 129 -4.83 -2.68 -10.28
N LEU A 130 -3.91 -3.46 -9.71
CA LEU A 130 -3.57 -3.36 -8.29
C LEU A 130 -2.84 -2.04 -7.97
N LEU A 131 -2.07 -1.53 -8.93
CA LEU A 131 -1.27 -0.31 -8.79
C LEU A 131 -2.05 0.95 -9.11
N SER A 132 -2.84 0.89 -10.18
CA SER A 132 -3.63 2.00 -10.67
C SER A 132 -4.84 2.21 -9.78
N LYS A 133 -5.10 3.46 -9.41
CA LYS A 133 -6.30 3.78 -8.65
C LYS A 133 -7.52 3.66 -9.57
N LYS A 134 -8.50 2.84 -9.18
CA LYS A 134 -9.77 2.68 -9.90
C LYS A 134 -10.55 3.98 -10.11
N TYR A 135 -10.33 4.99 -9.27
CA TYR A 135 -11.01 6.29 -9.37
C TYR A 135 -10.04 7.48 -9.34
N PRO A 136 -10.29 8.52 -10.16
CA PRO A 136 -9.49 9.73 -10.20
C PRO A 136 -9.50 10.44 -8.84
N SER A 137 -8.32 10.69 -8.26
CA SER A 137 -8.21 11.32 -6.95
C SER A 137 -8.14 12.84 -7.05
N TYR A 138 -9.29 13.50 -6.98
CA TYR A 138 -9.37 14.96 -7.03
C TYR A 138 -8.87 15.67 -5.77
N LYS A 139 -8.51 14.92 -4.71
CA LYS A 139 -7.81 15.47 -3.53
C LYS A 139 -6.55 16.25 -3.91
N ARG A 140 -5.86 15.88 -5.00
CA ARG A 140 -4.67 16.59 -5.53
C ARG A 140 -4.99 18.00 -6.05
N ASN A 141 -6.24 18.26 -6.41
CA ASN A 141 -6.70 19.55 -6.93
C ASN A 141 -7.09 20.52 -5.81
N GLN A 142 -7.10 20.07 -4.56
CA GLN A 142 -7.45 20.92 -3.43
C GLN A 142 -6.43 22.04 -3.22
N PRO A 143 -6.86 23.17 -2.61
CA PRO A 143 -5.97 24.22 -2.16
C PRO A 143 -4.93 23.71 -1.17
N HIS A 144 -3.80 24.41 -1.11
CA HIS A 144 -2.82 24.19 -0.06
C HIS A 144 -3.42 24.51 1.31
N ILE A 145 -2.83 23.93 2.34
CA ILE A 145 -3.16 24.23 3.72
C ILE A 145 -2.74 25.67 4.02
N CYS A 146 -3.60 26.39 4.72
CA CYS A 146 -3.32 27.76 5.14
C CYS A 146 -2.21 27.74 6.20
N SER A 147 -1.05 28.31 5.86
CA SER A 147 0.07 28.43 6.81
C SER A 147 -0.29 29.29 8.04
N PHE A 148 -1.12 30.32 7.86
CA PHE A 148 -1.61 31.17 8.95
C PHE A 148 -2.57 30.42 9.88
N PHE A 149 -3.37 29.49 9.36
CA PHE A 149 -4.24 28.66 10.18
C PHE A 149 -3.45 27.67 11.03
N VAL A 150 -2.42 27.04 10.45
CA VAL A 150 -1.50 26.16 11.19
C VAL A 150 -0.80 26.92 12.33
N LYS A 151 -0.53 28.21 12.15
CA LYS A 151 0.04 29.09 13.19
C LYS A 151 -0.99 29.68 14.16
N GLY A 152 -2.29 29.49 13.93
CA GLY A 152 -3.36 30.06 14.75
C GLY A 152 -3.76 31.52 14.45
N ASN A 153 -3.16 32.15 13.44
CA ASN A 153 -3.33 33.59 13.13
C ASN A 153 -4.10 33.83 11.82
N CYS A 154 -5.08 32.98 11.48
CA CYS A 154 -5.87 33.15 10.26
C CYS A 154 -7.10 34.04 10.48
N GLU A 155 -7.02 35.31 10.09
CA GLU A 155 -8.12 36.29 10.19
C GLU A 155 -9.21 36.09 9.13
N ARG A 156 -8.94 35.29 8.08
CA ARG A 156 -9.87 35.10 6.96
C ARG A 156 -11.02 34.14 7.26
N GLY A 157 -10.95 33.41 8.38
CA GLY A 157 -12.01 32.50 8.83
C GLY A 157 -12.53 31.58 7.72
N ALA A 158 -13.85 31.51 7.55
CA ALA A 158 -14.51 30.67 6.55
C ALA A 158 -14.31 31.14 5.08
N ASN A 159 -13.91 32.40 4.87
CA ASN A 159 -13.66 32.95 3.54
C ASN A 159 -12.22 32.71 3.05
N CYS A 160 -11.40 31.99 3.83
CA CYS A 160 -10.03 31.69 3.42
C CYS A 160 -10.03 30.78 2.17
N PRO A 161 -9.35 31.16 1.07
CA PRO A 161 -9.22 30.32 -0.12
C PRO A 161 -8.38 29.05 0.09
N TYR A 162 -7.65 28.98 1.21
CA TYR A 162 -6.78 27.88 1.58
C TYR A 162 -7.48 26.93 2.56
N ARG A 163 -7.03 25.69 2.63
CA ARG A 163 -7.63 24.69 3.52
C ARG A 163 -7.24 24.92 4.97
N HIS A 164 -8.21 24.81 5.87
CA HIS A 164 -8.04 24.87 7.32
C HIS A 164 -8.05 23.46 7.91
N GLU A 165 -7.03 22.68 7.58
CA GLU A 165 -6.82 21.34 8.10
C GLU A 165 -5.39 21.25 8.62
N MET A 166 -5.16 20.46 9.68
CA MET A 166 -3.80 20.21 10.14
C MET A 166 -3.07 19.37 9.09
N PRO A 167 -1.83 19.72 8.73
CA PRO A 167 -1.03 18.86 7.87
C PRO A 167 -0.87 17.49 8.54
N GLU A 168 -1.00 16.42 7.76
CA GLU A 168 -0.59 15.09 8.23
C GLU A 168 0.87 15.21 8.64
N GLU A 169 1.18 14.89 9.90
CA GLU A 169 2.55 14.86 10.38
C GLU A 169 3.32 13.87 9.51
N GLU A 170 4.13 14.39 8.60
CA GLU A 170 5.10 13.56 7.92
C GLU A 170 6.05 13.09 9.02
N GLU A 171 5.89 11.84 9.45
CA GLU A 171 6.85 11.14 10.31
C GLU A 171 8.23 11.52 9.80
N GLN A 172 8.97 12.29 10.61
CA GLN A 172 10.24 12.86 10.24
C GLN A 172 11.18 11.69 9.99
N LYS A 173 11.27 11.27 8.73
CA LYS A 173 12.18 10.20 8.36
C LYS A 173 13.58 10.74 8.61
N LEU A 174 14.22 10.20 9.62
CA LEU A 174 15.63 10.35 9.86
C LEU A 174 16.33 9.53 8.77
N ASP A 175 17.33 10.11 8.13
CA ASP A 175 18.23 9.32 7.29
C ASP A 175 18.95 8.27 8.17
N GLU A 176 19.54 7.23 7.56
CA GLU A 176 20.34 6.20 8.24
C GLU A 176 21.47 6.77 9.12
N ASN A 177 21.86 8.03 8.87
CA ASN A 177 22.86 8.80 9.61
C ASN A 177 22.27 9.73 10.70
N GLY A 178 21.00 9.58 11.08
CA GLY A 178 20.36 10.39 12.14
C GLY A 178 20.16 11.87 11.79
N LYS A 179 20.40 12.27 10.54
CA LYS A 179 20.25 13.64 10.08
C LYS A 179 18.80 13.88 9.68
N LYS A 180 18.23 14.99 10.15
CA LYS A 180 16.92 15.48 9.69
C LYS A 180 17.00 15.69 8.18
N ILE A 181 16.17 14.99 7.41
CA ILE A 181 15.97 15.30 5.98
C ILE A 181 15.48 16.74 5.94
N LYS A 182 16.33 17.65 5.46
CA LYS A 182 15.95 19.05 5.24
C LYS A 182 14.76 19.04 4.28
N ASN A 183 13.75 19.88 4.54
CA ASN A 183 12.68 20.14 3.57
C ASN A 183 13.31 20.43 2.21
N LEU A 184 13.26 19.47 1.28
CA LEU A 184 13.80 19.66 -0.06
C LEU A 184 13.04 20.82 -0.70
N SER A 185 13.75 21.65 -1.47
CA SER A 185 13.09 22.67 -2.28
C SER A 185 12.05 22.00 -3.19
N VAL A 186 10.88 22.61 -3.34
CA VAL A 186 9.78 22.08 -4.17
C VAL A 186 10.25 21.77 -5.59
N GLU A 187 11.21 22.54 -6.10
CA GLU A 187 11.79 22.38 -7.43
C GLU A 187 12.70 21.15 -7.53
N GLN A 188 13.46 20.87 -6.47
CA GLN A 188 14.28 19.66 -6.37
C GLN A 188 13.39 18.42 -6.30
N SER A 189 12.31 18.47 -5.50
CA SER A 189 11.32 17.39 -5.44
C SER A 189 10.66 17.12 -6.80
N ILE A 190 10.40 18.16 -7.61
CA ILE A 190 9.88 18.00 -8.97
C ILE A 190 10.88 17.29 -9.90
N ARG A 191 12.17 17.65 -9.81
CA ARG A 191 13.24 17.00 -10.60
C ARG A 191 13.43 15.54 -10.18
N ASP A 192 13.45 15.28 -8.87
CA ASP A 192 13.58 13.94 -8.30
C ASP A 192 12.44 13.03 -8.77
N ARG A 193 11.20 13.52 -8.70
CA ARG A 193 10.01 12.81 -9.20
C ARG A 193 10.05 12.58 -10.71
N PHE A 194 10.54 13.55 -11.49
CA PHE A 194 10.69 13.40 -12.94
C PHE A 194 11.78 12.38 -13.29
N ASN A 195 12.89 12.36 -12.56
CA ASN A 195 14.00 11.43 -12.77
C ASN A 195 13.76 10.05 -12.17
N GLY A 196 12.72 9.92 -11.32
CA GLY A 196 12.41 8.67 -10.63
C GLY A 196 13.37 8.34 -9.48
N VAL A 197 14.11 9.35 -9.00
CA VAL A 197 15.06 9.22 -7.88
C VAL A 197 14.36 9.71 -6.61
N ASN A 198 14.47 8.97 -5.50
CA ASN A 198 14.02 9.40 -4.17
C ASN A 198 12.56 9.91 -4.05
N ASP A 199 11.61 9.38 -4.84
CA ASP A 199 10.19 9.71 -4.68
C ASP A 199 9.58 8.93 -3.49
N SER A 200 9.18 9.65 -2.44
CA SER A 200 8.58 9.09 -1.22
C SER A 200 7.25 8.37 -1.50
N LEU A 201 6.48 8.83 -2.49
CA LEU A 201 5.23 8.19 -2.89
C LEU A 201 5.51 6.91 -3.68
N ALA A 202 6.45 6.96 -4.63
CA ALA A 202 6.86 5.78 -5.37
C ALA A 202 7.37 4.69 -4.44
N ASN A 203 8.20 5.05 -3.46
CA ASN A 203 8.70 4.11 -2.45
C ASN A 203 7.56 3.49 -1.64
N LYS A 204 6.55 4.27 -1.22
CA LYS A 204 5.37 3.72 -0.53
C LYS A 204 4.61 2.71 -1.40
N ILE A 205 4.47 2.97 -2.71
CA ILE A 205 3.80 2.06 -3.65
C ILE A 205 4.62 0.78 -3.83
N LEU A 206 5.93 0.92 -4.00
CA LEU A 206 6.85 -0.20 -4.14
C LEU A 206 6.92 -1.06 -2.88
N THR A 207 6.92 -0.47 -1.68
CA THR A 207 6.82 -1.23 -0.43
C THR A 207 5.49 -1.97 -0.33
N LYS A 208 4.39 -1.39 -0.82
CA LYS A 208 3.10 -2.10 -0.92
C LYS A 208 3.17 -3.27 -1.89
N MET A 209 3.85 -3.11 -3.03
CA MET A 209 4.09 -4.20 -3.99
C MET A 209 4.87 -5.34 -3.35
N LYS A 210 6.00 -5.03 -2.70
CA LYS A 210 6.81 -6.03 -1.99
C LYS A 210 6.04 -6.78 -0.91
N LYS A 211 5.14 -6.11 -0.19
CA LYS A 211 4.26 -6.76 0.79
C LYS A 211 3.20 -7.65 0.14
N HIS A 212 2.86 -7.40 -1.12
CA HIS A 212 1.87 -8.17 -1.88
C HIS A 212 2.55 -9.20 -2.81
N GLU A 213 3.87 -9.33 -2.75
CA GLU A 213 4.60 -10.42 -3.40
C GLU A 213 4.24 -11.74 -2.73
N LYS A 214 4.28 -12.80 -3.55
CA LYS A 214 4.07 -14.16 -3.10
C LYS A 214 5.11 -14.52 -2.04
N PRO A 215 4.72 -15.13 -0.91
CA PRO A 215 5.65 -15.49 0.14
C PRO A 215 6.62 -16.52 -0.42
N THR A 216 7.90 -16.30 -0.19
CA THR A 216 8.93 -17.25 -0.57
C THR A 216 8.68 -18.58 0.14
N PRO A 217 8.88 -19.72 -0.55
CA PRO A 217 8.76 -21.02 0.10
C PRO A 217 9.72 -21.08 1.30
N PRO A 218 9.34 -21.74 2.40
CA PRO A 218 10.20 -21.88 3.57
C PRO A 218 11.52 -22.58 3.20
N GLU A 219 12.62 -22.13 3.80
CA GLU A 219 13.94 -22.74 3.62
C GLU A 219 13.96 -24.20 4.09
N ASP A 220 13.17 -24.50 5.12
CA ASP A 220 13.02 -25.84 5.68
C ASP A 220 12.16 -26.75 4.78
N LYS A 221 12.80 -27.80 4.25
CA LYS A 221 12.15 -28.80 3.37
C LYS A 221 11.03 -29.62 4.04
N ASN A 222 10.98 -29.64 5.38
CA ASN A 222 9.97 -30.38 6.14
C ASN A 222 8.64 -29.64 6.27
N ILE A 223 8.57 -28.39 5.85
CA ILE A 223 7.37 -27.57 5.99
C ILE A 223 6.50 -27.72 4.75
N THR A 224 5.49 -28.55 4.87
CA THR A 224 4.45 -28.75 3.86
C THR A 224 3.10 -28.15 4.28
N THR A 225 3.10 -27.29 5.31
CA THR A 225 1.88 -26.75 5.90
C THR A 225 1.57 -25.35 5.36
N LEU A 226 0.36 -25.20 4.82
CA LEU A 226 -0.21 -23.92 4.42
C LEU A 226 -1.18 -23.43 5.49
N MET A 227 -1.12 -22.15 5.82
CA MET A 227 -2.05 -21.45 6.68
C MET A 227 -3.01 -20.62 5.83
N ILE A 228 -4.30 -20.77 6.09
CA ILE A 228 -5.38 -20.00 5.49
C ILE A 228 -5.89 -19.02 6.54
N ARG A 229 -5.91 -17.73 6.21
CA ARG A 229 -6.43 -16.64 7.04
C ARG A 229 -7.75 -16.13 6.47
N GLY A 230 -8.70 -15.90 7.37
CA GLY A 230 -10.05 -15.42 7.03
C GLY A 230 -11.12 -16.49 7.06
N VAL A 231 -10.85 -17.64 7.68
CA VAL A 231 -11.81 -18.74 7.81
C VAL A 231 -12.79 -18.42 8.93
N GLU A 232 -14.05 -18.13 8.59
CA GLU A 232 -15.13 -17.89 9.56
C GLU A 232 -16.01 -19.14 9.76
N GLU A 233 -16.99 -19.07 10.66
CA GLU A 233 -17.82 -20.18 11.13
C GLU A 233 -18.68 -20.88 10.04
N GLY A 234 -18.77 -20.34 8.83
CA GLY A 234 -19.51 -20.95 7.71
C GLY A 234 -18.71 -21.85 6.77
N LEU A 235 -17.41 -22.05 7.03
CA LEU A 235 -16.49 -22.79 6.15
C LEU A 235 -16.24 -24.19 6.71
N ASN A 236 -16.65 -25.22 5.96
CA ASN A 236 -16.49 -26.61 6.37
C ASN A 236 -15.15 -27.17 5.92
N GLU A 237 -14.64 -28.15 6.66
CA GLU A 237 -13.41 -28.88 6.30
C GLU A 237 -13.54 -29.59 4.94
N ALA A 238 -14.73 -30.09 4.60
CA ALA A 238 -15.02 -30.72 3.32
C ALA A 238 -14.79 -29.77 2.13
N ASP A 239 -15.23 -28.51 2.23
CA ASP A 239 -15.07 -27.51 1.17
C ASP A 239 -13.57 -27.27 0.90
N ILE A 240 -12.79 -27.03 1.97
CA ILE A 240 -11.34 -26.84 1.88
C ILE A 240 -10.69 -28.08 1.27
N THR A 241 -11.09 -29.28 1.70
CA THR A 241 -10.54 -30.54 1.18
C THR A 241 -10.78 -30.69 -0.31
N GLU A 242 -11.99 -30.42 -0.79
CA GLU A 242 -12.33 -30.52 -2.21
C GLU A 242 -11.50 -29.57 -3.08
N PHE A 243 -11.31 -28.32 -2.62
CA PHE A 243 -10.47 -27.35 -3.32
C PHE A 243 -9.00 -27.74 -3.34
N PHE A 244 -8.43 -28.21 -2.21
CA PHE A 244 -7.00 -28.50 -2.11
C PHE A 244 -6.60 -29.88 -2.64
N LYS A 245 -7.54 -30.83 -2.74
CA LYS A 245 -7.30 -32.18 -3.29
C LYS A 245 -6.83 -32.17 -4.75
N ARG A 246 -7.19 -31.13 -5.52
CA ARG A 246 -6.73 -30.97 -6.91
C ARG A 246 -5.21 -30.79 -7.01
N TYR A 247 -4.58 -30.24 -5.97
CA TYR A 247 -3.16 -29.88 -5.98
C TYR A 247 -2.26 -30.91 -5.29
N GLY A 248 -2.83 -31.78 -4.44
CA GLY A 248 -2.07 -32.86 -3.82
C GLY A 248 -2.83 -33.64 -2.76
N LYS A 249 -2.19 -34.71 -2.25
CA LYS A 249 -2.69 -35.48 -1.10
C LYS A 249 -2.49 -34.70 0.19
N ILE A 250 -3.57 -34.54 0.94
CA ILE A 250 -3.61 -33.82 2.22
C ILE A 250 -3.42 -34.82 3.35
N GLN A 251 -2.50 -34.53 4.28
CA GLN A 251 -2.28 -35.34 5.49
C GLN A 251 -3.27 -34.99 6.61
N ALA A 252 -3.45 -33.70 6.89
CA ALA A 252 -4.32 -33.26 7.97
C ALA A 252 -4.82 -31.83 7.74
N ILE A 253 -6.05 -31.56 8.15
CA ILE A 253 -6.63 -30.22 8.18
C ILE A 253 -6.98 -29.88 9.63
N ARG A 254 -6.67 -28.66 10.06
CA ARG A 254 -7.06 -28.16 11.39
C ARG A 254 -7.59 -26.75 11.28
N ILE A 255 -8.86 -26.58 11.61
CA ILE A 255 -9.52 -25.27 11.65
C ILE A 255 -9.48 -24.74 13.08
N ARG A 256 -9.08 -23.48 13.25
CA ARG A 256 -9.17 -22.71 14.49
C ARG A 256 -10.06 -21.50 14.26
N LEU A 257 -11.36 -21.68 14.53
CA LEU A 257 -12.38 -20.63 14.43
C LEU A 257 -12.05 -19.41 15.31
N SER A 258 -11.51 -19.61 16.51
CA SER A 258 -11.17 -18.50 17.42
C SER A 258 -10.13 -17.51 16.90
N LYS A 259 -9.34 -17.89 15.88
CA LYS A 259 -8.36 -17.01 15.23
C LYS A 259 -8.68 -16.74 13.76
N ASN A 260 -9.79 -17.27 13.27
CA ASN A 260 -10.14 -17.31 11.85
C ASN A 260 -9.02 -17.90 10.97
N LEU A 261 -8.36 -18.96 11.45
CA LEU A 261 -7.23 -19.61 10.79
C LEU A 261 -7.54 -21.08 10.48
N ALA A 262 -7.10 -21.58 9.34
CA ALA A 262 -7.03 -23.02 9.06
C ALA A 262 -5.61 -23.41 8.66
N PHE A 263 -5.22 -24.64 9.01
CA PHE A 263 -3.94 -25.24 8.65
C PHE A 263 -4.20 -26.46 7.77
N VAL A 264 -3.53 -26.53 6.62
CA VAL A 264 -3.60 -27.65 5.68
C VAL A 264 -2.20 -28.20 5.52
N CYS A 265 -1.97 -29.45 5.95
CA CYS A 265 -0.69 -30.13 5.83
C CYS A 265 -0.72 -31.03 4.59
N PHE A 266 0.20 -30.82 3.65
CA PHE A 266 0.37 -31.68 2.48
C PHE A 266 1.36 -32.82 2.76
N GLU A 267 1.16 -33.95 2.07
CA GLU A 267 2.14 -35.03 2.07
C GLU A 267 3.38 -34.69 1.24
N SER A 268 3.18 -33.98 0.13
CA SER A 268 4.25 -33.55 -0.77
C SER A 268 4.48 -32.05 -0.73
N ARG A 269 5.76 -31.63 -0.72
CA ARG A 269 6.17 -30.23 -0.88
C ARG A 269 5.76 -29.66 -2.24
N SER A 270 5.90 -30.46 -3.31
CA SER A 270 5.53 -30.01 -4.65
C SER A 270 4.04 -29.66 -4.75
N GLY A 271 3.17 -30.40 -4.04
CA GLY A 271 1.75 -30.10 -3.97
C GLY A 271 1.45 -28.81 -3.22
N ALA A 272 2.19 -28.53 -2.14
CA ALA A 272 2.06 -27.28 -1.39
C ALA A 272 2.54 -26.07 -2.20
N GLU A 273 3.65 -26.19 -2.95
CA GLU A 273 4.15 -25.14 -3.83
C GLU A 273 3.16 -24.87 -4.97
N LEU A 274 2.70 -25.89 -5.69
CA LEU A 274 1.70 -25.72 -6.77
C LEU A 274 0.39 -25.10 -6.26
N ALA A 275 -0.10 -25.55 -5.10
CA ALA A 275 -1.26 -24.95 -4.47
C ALA A 275 -0.99 -23.47 -4.14
N MET A 276 0.22 -23.14 -3.69
CA MET A 276 0.57 -21.77 -3.35
C MET A 276 0.64 -20.87 -4.59
N ASP A 277 1.22 -21.36 -5.68
CA ASP A 277 1.32 -20.64 -6.95
C ASP A 277 -0.04 -20.27 -7.53
N HIS A 278 -0.98 -21.22 -7.53
CA HIS A 278 -2.30 -21.01 -8.13
C HIS A 278 -3.29 -20.32 -7.20
N LEU A 279 -3.24 -20.58 -5.89
CA LEU A 279 -4.26 -20.11 -4.94
C LEU A 279 -3.88 -18.82 -4.20
N TRP A 280 -2.60 -18.40 -4.19
CA TRP A 280 -2.18 -17.20 -3.46
C TRP A 280 -2.97 -15.94 -3.85
N SER A 281 -3.20 -15.73 -5.15
CA SER A 281 -3.87 -14.53 -5.66
C SER A 281 -5.40 -14.64 -5.71
N LYS A 282 -5.94 -15.87 -5.81
CA LYS A 282 -7.34 -16.11 -6.23
C LYS A 282 -8.05 -17.19 -5.40
N LEU A 283 -7.75 -17.32 -4.10
CA LEU A 283 -8.50 -18.23 -3.24
C LEU A 283 -9.86 -17.62 -2.87
N TYR A 284 -10.90 -17.98 -3.63
CA TYR A 284 -12.28 -17.71 -3.31
C TYR A 284 -12.97 -18.98 -2.84
N ILE A 285 -13.39 -19.02 -1.57
CA ILE A 285 -14.25 -20.11 -1.06
C ILE A 285 -15.56 -19.47 -0.60
N LYS A 286 -16.69 -19.95 -1.13
CA LYS A 286 -18.03 -19.41 -0.84
C LYS A 286 -18.10 -17.87 -1.02
N GLU A 287 -17.57 -17.39 -2.15
CA GLU A 287 -17.50 -15.96 -2.52
C GLU A 287 -16.63 -15.08 -1.60
N ARG A 288 -15.80 -15.67 -0.73
CA ARG A 288 -14.93 -14.93 0.18
C ARG A 288 -13.46 -15.08 -0.21
N LEU A 289 -12.75 -13.96 -0.22
CA LEU A 289 -11.32 -13.91 -0.50
C LEU A 289 -10.53 -14.31 0.75
N LEU A 290 -9.88 -15.46 0.69
CA LEU A 290 -9.02 -15.99 1.74
C LEU A 290 -7.56 -15.70 1.42
N LYS A 291 -6.75 -15.44 2.44
CA LYS A 291 -5.31 -15.22 2.30
C LYS A 291 -4.56 -16.46 2.72
N LEU A 292 -3.66 -16.94 1.89
CA LEU A 292 -2.79 -18.07 2.20
C LEU A 292 -1.45 -17.58 2.75
N PHE A 293 -0.73 -18.39 3.51
CA PHE A 293 0.62 -18.14 4.02
C PHE A 293 1.33 -19.47 4.27
N TRP A 294 2.66 -19.49 4.22
CA TRP A 294 3.44 -20.64 4.72
C TRP A 294 3.44 -20.66 6.24
N ALA A 295 3.35 -21.85 6.84
CA ALA A 295 3.34 -21.98 8.29
C ALA A 295 4.29 -23.06 8.81
N HIS A 296 5.09 -22.68 9.79
CA HIS A 296 5.85 -23.60 10.63
C HIS A 296 4.89 -24.29 11.63
N TYR A 297 3.97 -25.13 11.15
CA TYR A 297 3.13 -25.93 12.05
C TYR A 297 3.64 -27.37 12.05
N GLN A 298 4.38 -27.73 13.10
CA GLN A 298 4.70 -29.12 13.36
C GLN A 298 3.44 -29.78 13.95
N LEU A 299 2.92 -30.78 13.26
CA LEU A 299 1.94 -31.69 13.83
C LEU A 299 2.64 -32.49 14.93
N ASP A 300 2.68 -31.98 16.17
CA ASP A 300 3.13 -32.76 17.33
C ASP A 300 2.25 -34.00 17.47
N PRO A 301 2.72 -35.23 17.16
CA PRO A 301 1.93 -36.45 17.33
C PRO A 301 1.74 -36.77 18.82
N SER A 302 2.64 -36.25 19.66
CA SER A 302 2.70 -36.48 21.11
C SER A 302 1.52 -35.91 21.89
N LYS A 303 0.83 -34.88 21.36
CA LYS A 303 -0.38 -34.31 21.98
C LYS A 303 -1.67 -35.05 21.58
N ILE A 304 -1.63 -35.89 20.55
CA ILE A 304 -2.77 -36.75 20.14
C ILE A 304 -2.86 -37.97 21.07
N ARG A 305 -1.72 -38.56 21.43
CA ARG A 305 -1.65 -39.78 22.28
C ARG A 305 -1.97 -39.57 23.77
N LYS A 306 -1.87 -38.34 24.31
CA LYS A 306 -2.24 -38.10 25.72
C LYS A 306 -3.75 -38.15 25.91
N ARG A 307 -4.53 -37.58 25.00
CA ARG A 307 -6.01 -37.58 25.10
C ARG A 307 -6.67 -38.95 25.00
N THR A 308 -6.04 -39.94 24.36
CA THR A 308 -6.59 -41.30 24.24
C THR A 308 -6.11 -42.26 25.33
N ARG A 309 -5.05 -41.93 26.08
CA ARG A 309 -4.62 -42.72 27.24
C ARG A 309 -5.35 -42.34 28.53
N ASP A 310 -5.81 -41.10 28.64
CA ASP A 310 -6.51 -40.61 29.84
C ASP A 310 -8.00 -41.04 29.92
N LEU A 311 -8.44 -42.00 29.08
CA LEU A 311 -9.81 -42.54 29.06
C LEU A 311 -9.92 -44.03 29.45
N VAL A 312 -8.82 -44.68 29.83
CA VAL A 312 -8.86 -46.07 30.33
C VAL A 312 -7.89 -46.22 31.50
N ASP A 313 -8.45 -46.45 32.70
CA ASP A 313 -7.68 -46.76 33.90
C ASP A 313 -6.99 -48.15 33.75
N PRO A 314 -5.67 -48.29 33.97
CA PRO A 314 -4.92 -49.52 33.67
C PRO A 314 -5.22 -50.73 34.57
N LYS A 315 -6.15 -50.63 35.52
CA LYS A 315 -6.40 -51.70 36.52
C LYS A 315 -7.76 -52.40 36.43
N THR A 316 -8.74 -51.90 35.67
CA THR A 316 -10.10 -52.48 35.69
C THR A 316 -10.85 -52.53 34.35
N GLY A 317 -10.32 -51.99 33.25
CA GLY A 317 -10.81 -52.33 31.90
C GLY A 317 -12.26 -51.98 31.55
N GLU A 318 -12.93 -51.08 32.29
CA GLU A 318 -14.28 -50.58 31.94
C GLU A 318 -14.28 -49.06 31.63
N PRO A 319 -15.15 -48.59 30.70
CA PRO A 319 -15.24 -47.17 30.36
C PRO A 319 -16.07 -46.40 31.41
N THR A 320 -15.47 -45.42 32.08
CA THR A 320 -16.18 -44.57 33.05
C THR A 320 -17.07 -43.54 32.35
N LYS A 321 -18.39 -43.65 32.56
CA LYS A 321 -19.36 -42.58 32.29
C LYS A 321 -19.28 -41.52 33.39
N LYS A 322 -18.85 -40.30 33.05
CA LYS A 322 -19.49 -39.01 33.40
C LYS A 322 -18.57 -37.84 33.02
N ILE A 323 -19.05 -37.03 32.07
CA ILE A 323 -18.53 -35.68 31.83
C ILE A 323 -19.05 -34.79 32.97
N LYS A 324 -18.16 -34.31 33.85
CA LYS A 324 -18.38 -33.08 34.61
C LYS A 324 -17.73 -31.94 33.82
N ILE A 325 -18.54 -31.02 33.35
CA ILE A 325 -18.10 -29.75 32.79
C ILE A 325 -17.75 -28.86 33.99
N GLU A 326 -16.47 -28.81 34.36
CA GLU A 326 -15.95 -27.72 35.19
C GLU A 326 -15.38 -26.66 34.26
N ALA A 327 -16.01 -25.48 34.31
CA ALA A 327 -15.59 -24.28 33.61
C ALA A 327 -14.29 -23.77 34.25
N ASP A 328 -13.16 -23.97 33.57
CA ASP A 328 -11.90 -23.37 34.00
C ASP A 328 -11.78 -21.94 33.47
N LYS A 329 -11.43 -21.05 34.40
CA LYS A 329 -11.34 -19.60 34.23
C LYS A 329 -10.09 -19.28 33.42
N GLY A 330 -10.30 -18.63 32.28
CA GLY A 330 -9.20 -18.07 31.48
C GLY A 330 -8.40 -17.04 32.29
N GLY A 331 -7.12 -17.33 32.45
CA GLY A 331 -6.12 -16.39 32.98
C GLY A 331 -6.08 -15.11 32.17
N TYR A 332 -6.12 -14.00 32.88
CA TYR A 332 -6.23 -12.66 32.37
C TYR A 332 -4.86 -11.96 32.39
N PHE A 333 -4.53 -11.17 31.36
CA PHE A 333 -3.29 -10.38 31.31
C PHE A 333 -3.27 -9.33 32.45
N PRO A 334 -2.14 -9.08 33.16
CA PRO A 334 -2.09 -8.20 34.35
C PRO A 334 -2.42 -6.70 34.16
N SER A 335 -3.04 -6.28 33.06
CA SER A 335 -3.33 -4.85 32.78
C SER A 335 -4.83 -4.49 32.65
N MET A 336 -5.77 -5.42 32.81
CA MET A 336 -7.20 -5.11 32.71
C MET A 336 -8.07 -5.87 33.74
N ASP A 337 -7.63 -5.99 35.00
CA ASP A 337 -8.44 -6.59 36.08
C ASP A 337 -9.55 -5.62 36.54
N PRO A 338 -10.86 -5.92 36.38
CA PRO A 338 -11.96 -5.02 36.77
C PRO A 338 -12.05 -4.78 38.28
N SER A 339 -11.42 -5.63 39.08
CA SER A 339 -11.33 -5.55 40.54
C SER A 339 -10.56 -4.31 41.01
N ASN A 340 -9.72 -3.73 40.15
CA ASN A 340 -8.82 -2.63 40.50
C ASN A 340 -9.42 -1.23 40.21
N TYR A 341 -10.58 -1.16 39.55
CA TYR A 341 -11.25 0.12 39.24
C TYR A 341 -12.24 0.61 40.32
N GLY A 342 -12.27 -0.03 41.50
CA GLY A 342 -13.09 0.41 42.64
C GLY A 342 -12.34 1.20 43.72
N GLY A 343 -11.01 1.28 43.67
CA GLY A 343 -10.19 1.81 44.77
C GLY A 343 -10.02 3.34 44.83
N SER A 344 -10.49 4.08 43.82
CA SER A 344 -10.19 5.52 43.68
C SER A 344 -11.25 6.45 44.28
N MET A 345 -12.50 5.99 44.44
CA MET A 345 -13.57 6.83 45.00
C MET A 345 -13.55 6.86 46.54
N LYS A 346 -13.37 5.71 47.21
CA LYS A 346 -13.32 5.64 48.69
C LYS A 346 -12.09 6.33 49.32
N LYS A 347 -10.97 6.43 48.60
CA LYS A 347 -9.77 7.18 49.05
C LYS A 347 -9.91 8.69 48.86
N ARG A 348 -10.83 9.15 48.00
CA ARG A 348 -11.14 10.58 47.83
C ARG A 348 -12.14 11.07 48.88
N GLU A 349 -13.15 10.27 49.20
CA GLU A 349 -14.13 10.58 50.26
C GLU A 349 -13.47 10.62 51.65
N ALA A 350 -12.62 9.64 51.99
CA ALA A 350 -11.88 9.64 53.26
C ALA A 350 -10.82 10.76 53.39
N LYS A 351 -10.44 11.41 52.28
CA LYS A 351 -9.49 12.54 52.26
C LYS A 351 -10.21 13.90 52.27
N LEU A 352 -11.49 13.95 51.89
CA LEU A 352 -12.35 15.12 52.07
C LEU A 352 -12.86 15.22 53.52
N GLU A 353 -13.32 14.11 54.12
CA GLU A 353 -13.82 14.11 55.51
C GLU A 353 -12.74 14.43 56.56
N ARG A 354 -11.45 14.18 56.25
CA ARG A 354 -10.33 14.61 57.11
C ARG A 354 -9.95 16.07 56.95
N LYS A 355 -10.41 16.76 55.89
CA LYS A 355 -10.16 18.20 55.70
C LYS A 355 -11.26 19.09 56.30
N GLU A 356 -12.45 18.55 56.57
CA GLU A 356 -13.56 19.28 57.22
C GLU A 356 -13.55 19.19 58.75
N LYS A 357 -12.60 18.47 59.36
CA LYS A 357 -12.44 18.39 60.83
C LYS A 357 -11.25 19.16 61.40
N ASP A 358 -10.47 19.83 60.54
CA ASP A 358 -9.34 20.69 60.93
C ASP A 358 -9.54 22.15 60.45
N VAL A 359 -10.76 22.67 60.58
CA VAL A 359 -11.09 24.11 60.51
C VAL A 359 -11.74 24.54 61.81
#